data_AF-A0A0F8AU32-F1
#
_entry.id   AF-A0A0F8AU32-F1
#
_cell.length_a   1.000
_cell.length_b   1.000
_cell.length_c   1.000
_cell.angle_alpha   90.00
_cell.angle_beta   90.00
_cell.angle_gamma   90.00
#
_symmetry.space_group_name_H-M   'P 1'
#
loop_
_entity.id
_entity.type
_entity.pdbx_description
1 polymer ?
#
loop_
_entity_poly.entity_id
_entity_poly.type
_entity_poly.pdbx_seq_one_letter_code
_entity_poly.pdbx_strand_id
1 'polypeptide(L)' 'ATPGPDDAPGDAGPPSDLPDQVPDFVGSILDSVNDFLSGGVDDLGENVSDVAGDGAGEGDGADTDEGEA' A
#
# COMPACT_ATOMS: atom_id res chain seq x y z
N ALA A 1 31.66 -23.46 -14.38
CA ALA A 1 32.55 -22.37 -13.93
C ALA A 1 31.79 -21.55 -12.89
N THR A 2 32.39 -21.21 -11.76
CA THR A 2 31.81 -20.28 -10.78
C THR A 2 32.38 -18.89 -11.06
N PRO A 3 31.54 -17.87 -11.34
CA PRO A 3 32.01 -16.48 -11.47
C PRO A 3 32.78 -16.03 -10.22
N GLY A 4 33.87 -15.29 -10.43
CA GLY A 4 34.79 -14.84 -9.38
C GLY A 4 34.43 -13.45 -8.80
N PRO A 5 35.12 -13.03 -7.73
CA PRO A 5 34.75 -11.91 -6.85
C PRO A 5 34.78 -10.49 -7.45
N ASP A 6 34.93 -10.36 -8.77
CA ASP A 6 34.98 -9.08 -9.50
C ASP A 6 33.64 -8.68 -10.15
N ASP A 7 32.60 -9.53 -10.08
CA ASP A 7 31.20 -9.21 -10.46
C ASP A 7 30.45 -8.46 -9.32
N ALA A 8 31.08 -7.44 -8.73
CA ALA A 8 30.39 -6.61 -7.74
C ALA A 8 29.42 -5.69 -8.49
N PRO A 9 28.07 -5.81 -8.29
CA PRO A 9 27.13 -4.91 -8.93
C PRO A 9 27.44 -3.48 -8.46
N GLY A 10 27.91 -2.65 -9.39
CA GLY A 10 28.21 -1.25 -9.15
C GLY A 10 26.98 -0.55 -8.60
N ASP A 11 27.12 -0.02 -7.39
CA ASP A 11 26.26 0.96 -6.76
C ASP A 11 24.75 0.71 -6.91
N ALA A 12 24.26 -0.35 -6.25
CA ALA A 12 22.83 -0.51 -5.95
C ALA A 12 22.40 0.47 -4.83
N GLY A 13 22.85 1.72 -4.92
CA GLY A 13 22.37 2.80 -4.07
C GLY A 13 20.87 2.98 -4.28
N PRO A 14 20.12 3.39 -3.25
CA PRO A 14 18.72 3.71 -3.42
C PRO A 14 18.56 4.74 -4.56
N PRO A 15 17.49 4.65 -5.36
CA PRO A 15 17.28 5.58 -6.46
C PRO A 15 17.40 7.02 -5.94
N SER A 16 18.14 7.85 -6.68
CA SER A 16 18.34 9.26 -6.35
C SER A 16 17.04 10.06 -6.36
N ASP A 17 16.06 9.57 -7.10
CA ASP A 17 14.71 10.11 -7.15
C ASP A 17 13.84 9.42 -6.11
N LEU A 18 13.30 10.22 -5.20
CA LEU A 18 12.27 9.74 -4.29
C LEU A 18 10.98 9.52 -5.08
N PRO A 19 10.25 8.43 -4.83
CA PRO A 19 8.93 8.26 -5.39
C PRO A 19 8.03 9.41 -4.95
N ASP A 20 6.97 9.68 -5.71
CA ASP A 20 5.92 10.60 -5.30
C ASP A 20 5.35 10.22 -3.92
N GLN A 21 4.81 11.21 -3.22
CA GLN A 21 4.18 11.03 -1.91
C GLN A 21 3.21 9.84 -1.98
N VAL A 22 3.41 8.85 -1.10
CA VAL A 22 2.50 7.71 -1.03
C VAL A 22 1.09 8.22 -0.77
N PRO A 23 0.07 7.60 -1.40
CA PRO A 23 -1.32 7.98 -1.17
C PRO A 23 -1.65 8.02 0.33
N ASP A 24 -2.50 8.97 0.72
CA ASP A 24 -2.91 9.19 2.12
C ASP A 24 -3.41 7.89 2.78
N PHE A 25 -4.00 6.98 1.99
CA PHE A 25 -4.38 5.63 2.39
C PHE A 25 -3.27 4.83 3.09
N VAL A 26 -2.04 4.84 2.57
CA VAL A 26 -0.91 4.13 3.19
C VAL A 26 -0.46 4.86 4.45
N GLY A 27 -0.56 6.20 4.48
CA GLY A 27 -0.33 6.99 5.68
C GLY A 27 -1.24 6.57 6.83
N SER A 28 -2.53 6.42 6.56
CA SER A 28 -3.52 5.93 7.55
C SER A 28 -3.23 4.50 8.01
N ILE A 29 -2.78 3.61 7.13
CA ILE A 29 -2.36 2.25 7.51
C ILE A 29 -1.12 2.28 8.42
N LEU A 30 -0.14 3.11 8.11
CA LEU A 30 1.10 3.22 8.89
C LEU A 30 0.84 3.78 10.30
N ASP A 31 -0.11 4.70 10.43
CA ASP A 31 -0.55 5.23 11.73
C ASP A 31 -1.16 4.11 12.58
N SER A 32 -2.09 3.32 12.03
CA SER A 32 -2.69 2.16 12.71
C SER A 32 -1.64 1.12 13.14
N VAL A 33 -0.62 0.86 12.31
CA VAL A 33 0.49 -0.04 12.65
C VAL A 33 1.30 0.50 13.83
N ASN A 34 1.60 1.80 13.85
CA ASN A 34 2.36 2.42 14.93
C ASN A 34 1.58 2.41 16.26
N ASP A 35 0.26 2.58 16.20
CA ASP A 35 -0.62 2.50 17.38
C ASP A 35 -0.67 1.07 17.96
N PHE A 36 -0.81 0.05 17.09
CA PHE A 36 -0.70 -1.35 17.49
C PHE A 36 0.65 -1.69 18.15
N LEU A 37 1.76 -1.21 17.58
CA LEU A 37 3.10 -1.42 18.16
C LEU A 37 3.28 -0.71 19.51
N SER A 38 2.57 0.39 19.73
CA SER A 38 2.52 1.10 21.01
C SER A 38 1.57 0.43 22.02
N GLY A 39 0.80 -0.56 21.58
CA GLY A 39 -0.19 -1.28 22.37
C GLY A 39 -1.49 -0.51 22.59
N GLY A 40 -1.80 0.48 21.75
CA GLY A 40 -3.06 1.24 21.81
C GLY A 40 -4.20 0.59 21.03
N VAL A 41 -3.88 -0.31 20.07
CA VAL A 41 -4.82 -1.15 19.34
C VAL A 41 -4.53 -2.62 19.63
N ASP A 42 -5.58 -3.39 19.92
CA ASP A 42 -5.50 -4.85 20.09
C ASP A 42 -5.61 -5.59 18.74
N ASP A 43 -6.50 -5.12 17.85
CA ASP A 43 -6.83 -5.77 16.57
C ASP A 43 -6.49 -4.86 15.38
N LEU A 44 -5.23 -4.90 14.94
CA LEU A 44 -4.75 -4.13 13.79
C LEU A 44 -5.51 -4.48 12.50
N GLY A 45 -5.89 -5.75 12.33
CA GLY A 45 -6.57 -6.22 11.12
C GLY A 45 -7.93 -5.55 10.90
N GLU A 46 -8.71 -5.33 11.97
CA GLU A 46 -10.00 -4.63 11.88
C GLU A 46 -9.78 -3.16 11.51
N ASN A 47 -8.88 -2.46 12.21
CA ASN A 47 -8.57 -1.06 11.97
C ASN A 47 -8.05 -0.80 10.54
N VAL A 48 -7.23 -1.71 10.00
CA VAL A 48 -6.77 -1.62 8.61
C VAL A 48 -7.90 -1.94 7.62
N SER A 49 -8.79 -2.87 7.96
CA SER A 49 -9.95 -3.21 7.13
C SER A 49 -10.95 -2.06 7.06
N ASP A 50 -11.16 -1.31 8.15
CA ASP A 50 -11.95 -0.07 8.14
C ASP A 50 -11.33 0.99 7.23
N VAL A 51 -10.02 1.25 7.38
CA VAL A 51 -9.29 2.22 6.52
C VAL A 51 -9.32 1.83 5.04
N ALA A 52 -9.26 0.54 4.73
CA ALA A 52 -9.35 0.02 3.37
C ALA A 52 -10.79 -0.05 2.83
N GLY A 53 -11.77 -0.22 3.71
CA GLY A 53 -13.20 -0.27 3.40
C GLY A 53 -13.77 1.11 3.08
N ASP A 54 -13.33 2.15 3.80
CA ASP A 54 -13.75 3.54 3.55
C ASP A 54 -13.21 4.12 2.22
N GLY A 55 -12.09 3.58 1.71
CA GLY A 55 -11.51 3.96 0.42
C GLY A 55 -12.14 3.29 -0.80
N ALA A 56 -13.07 2.35 -0.60
CA ALA A 56 -13.65 1.51 -1.64
C ALA A 56 -15.14 1.82 -1.93
N GLY A 57 -15.55 3.08 -1.82
CA GLY A 57 -16.93 3.47 -2.15
C GLY A 57 -17.11 4.95 -2.48
N GLU A 58 -16.99 5.31 -3.77
CA GLU A 58 -17.94 6.19 -4.47
C GLU A 58 -17.60 6.18 -5.99
N GLY A 59 -17.86 5.05 -6.64
CA GLY A 59 -17.67 4.85 -8.07
C GLY A 59 -18.97 4.35 -8.70
N ASP A 60 -19.95 5.25 -8.79
CA ASP A 60 -21.12 5.24 -9.67
C ASP A 60 -21.82 3.88 -9.86
N GLY A 61 -22.83 3.63 -9.02
CA GLY A 61 -23.84 2.60 -9.26
C GLY A 61 -24.79 2.96 -10.41
N ALA A 62 -24.25 3.19 -11.61
CA ALA A 62 -25.02 3.21 -12.85
C ALA A 62 -25.05 1.81 -13.46
N ASP A 63 -25.79 0.91 -12.81
CA ASP A 63 -26.42 -0.22 -13.51
C ASP A 63 -27.49 0.38 -14.43
N THR A 64 -27.10 0.73 -15.65
CA THR A 64 -28.02 1.02 -16.75
C THR A 64 -27.38 0.51 -18.02
N ASP A 65 -27.78 -0.67 -18.47
CA ASP A 65 -28.44 -0.82 -19.78
C ASP A 65 -29.09 -2.21 -19.87
N GLU A 66 -30.41 -2.22 -19.81
CA GLU A 66 -31.26 -3.29 -20.31
C GLU A 66 -31.03 -3.45 -21.82
N GLY A 67 -30.09 -4.32 -22.18
CA GLY A 67 -29.87 -4.73 -23.57
C GLY A 67 -30.86 -5.80 -24.01
N GLU A 68 -32.07 -5.41 -24.39
CA GLU A 68 -32.91 -6.19 -25.33
C GLU A 68 -32.26 -6.22 -26.73
N ALA A 69 -32.02 -7.41 -27.28
CA ALA A 69 -32.28 -7.80 -28.69
C ALA A 69 -31.86 -9.26 -28.96
#